data_AF-A0A258JXP3-F1
#
_entry.id   AF-A0A258JXP3-F1
#
_cell.length_a   1.000
_cell.length_b   1.000
_cell.length_c   1.000
_cell.angle_alpha   90.00
_cell.angle_beta   90.00
_cell.angle_gamma   90.00
#
_symmetry.space_group_name_H-M   'P 1'
#
loop_
_entity.id
_entity.type
_entity.pdbx_description
1 polymer ?
#
loop_
_entity_poly.entity_id
_entity_poly.type
_entity_poly.pdbx_seq_one_letter_code
_entity_poly.pdbx_strand_id
1 'polypeptide(L)'
;MTQAGDRGRLEGLLAEIRACRACVEAPLRAPLPHEPRPVLHVSSTSRILVASQAPGTKVHRSGRSFTDASGDRLRDWMGVDAEVFYDEAQVAIVAMGFCFPGQDANGSDLPPRRECAALWHDRLFAARPGFDLIVAVGRAAQAYHMKRLGLSGLMRPGLTETVQNWREIRAALPHTRLYPLPHPSWRNTGWLRRHPWFEAELLPELRADIAASLDRARRVCEGRPDKNRETA
;
A
#
# COMPACT_ATOMS: atom_id res chain seq x y z
N MET A 1 -2.58 27.66 0.91
CA MET A 1 -2.52 26.96 2.21
C MET A 1 -1.17 26.25 2.27
N THR A 2 -0.38 26.49 3.31
CA THR A 2 1.06 26.19 3.36
C THR A 2 1.36 24.71 3.59
N GLN A 3 2.42 24.17 2.96
CA GLN A 3 2.89 22.79 3.15
C GLN A 3 3.07 22.39 4.63
N ALA A 4 3.42 23.35 5.50
CA ALA A 4 3.54 23.13 6.94
C ALA A 4 2.20 22.77 7.63
N GLY A 5 1.08 23.33 7.16
CA GLY A 5 -0.25 23.05 7.72
C GLY A 5 -0.76 21.66 7.32
N ASP A 6 -0.47 21.23 6.09
CA ASP A 6 -0.81 19.89 5.61
C ASP A 6 0.02 18.81 6.30
N ARG A 7 1.31 19.08 6.56
CA ARG A 7 2.18 18.19 7.34
C ARG A 7 1.66 18.00 8.77
N GLY A 8 1.34 19.10 9.48
CA GLY A 8 0.79 19.01 10.84
C GLY A 8 -0.54 18.26 10.91
N ARG A 9 -1.40 18.41 9.89
CA ARG A 9 -2.66 17.65 9.79
C ARG A 9 -2.42 16.15 9.62
N LEU A 10 -1.47 15.77 8.77
CA LEU A 10 -1.12 14.35 8.59
C LEU A 10 -0.53 13.76 9.87
N GLU A 11 0.42 14.45 10.51
CA GLU A 11 1.05 13.98 11.76
C GLU A 11 0.01 13.77 12.87
N GLY A 12 -0.93 14.71 13.04
CA GLY A 12 -2.04 14.57 13.98
C GLY A 12 -2.95 13.37 13.66
N LEU A 13 -3.31 13.18 12.39
CA LEU A 13 -4.11 12.04 11.96
C LEU A 13 -3.38 10.70 12.18
N LEU A 14 -2.07 10.64 11.95
CA LEU A 14 -1.28 9.44 12.21
C LEU A 14 -1.23 9.11 13.70
N ALA A 15 -1.20 10.13 14.58
CA ALA A 15 -1.29 9.93 16.02
C ALA A 15 -2.64 9.35 16.43
N GLU A 16 -3.75 9.86 15.89
CA GLU A 16 -5.10 9.31 16.10
C GLU A 16 -5.18 7.85 15.64
N ILE A 17 -4.67 7.55 14.45
CA ILE A 17 -4.67 6.19 13.90
C ILE A 17 -3.87 5.25 14.80
N ARG A 18 -2.69 5.65 15.26
CA ARG A 18 -1.82 4.83 16.13
C ARG A 18 -2.44 4.57 17.50
N ALA A 19 -3.28 5.48 17.99
CA ALA A 19 -4.04 5.33 19.23
C ALA A 19 -5.39 4.60 19.06
N CYS A 20 -5.77 4.23 17.83
CA CYS A 20 -7.09 3.66 17.55
C CYS A 20 -7.32 2.31 18.26
N ARG A 21 -8.43 2.24 19.01
CA ARG A 21 -8.90 1.02 19.70
C ARG A 21 -10.27 0.53 19.25
N ALA A 22 -10.83 1.08 18.17
CA ALA A 22 -12.18 0.77 17.69
C ALA A 22 -12.44 -0.74 17.47
N CYS A 23 -11.43 -1.52 17.05
CA CYS A 23 -11.60 -2.96 16.83
C CYS A 23 -11.80 -3.80 18.12
N VAL A 24 -11.63 -3.22 19.30
CA VAL A 24 -11.97 -3.83 20.60
C VAL A 24 -13.11 -3.09 21.29
N GLU A 25 -13.15 -1.76 21.21
CA GLU A 25 -14.12 -0.92 21.94
C GLU A 25 -15.45 -0.71 21.21
N ALA A 26 -15.43 -0.63 19.88
CA ALA A 26 -16.62 -0.40 19.06
C ALA A 26 -16.57 -1.20 17.73
N PRO A 27 -16.38 -2.54 17.77
CA PRO A 27 -16.27 -3.34 16.56
C PRO A 27 -17.64 -3.53 15.88
N LEU A 28 -17.66 -3.62 14.54
CA LEU A 28 -18.84 -4.04 13.77
C LEU A 28 -19.13 -5.55 13.90
N ARG A 29 -18.21 -6.31 14.49
CA ARG A 29 -18.30 -7.75 14.73
C ARG A 29 -17.78 -8.07 16.14
N ALA A 30 -17.45 -9.32 16.43
CA ALA A 30 -16.77 -9.67 17.68
C ALA A 30 -15.48 -8.81 17.88
N PRO A 31 -15.18 -8.36 19.11
CA PRO A 31 -13.93 -7.69 19.46
C PRO A 31 -12.71 -8.51 19.06
N LEU A 32 -11.57 -7.84 18.82
CA LEU A 32 -10.30 -8.56 18.67
C LEU A 32 -9.96 -9.29 19.99
N PRO A 33 -9.43 -10.51 19.92
CA PRO A 33 -9.02 -11.27 21.10
C PRO A 33 -7.66 -10.82 21.68
N HIS A 34 -7.06 -9.78 21.11
CA HIS A 34 -5.74 -9.26 21.48
C HIS A 34 -5.76 -7.73 21.43
N GLU A 35 -4.75 -7.10 22.04
CA GLU A 35 -4.62 -5.65 22.02
C GLU A 35 -4.51 -5.11 20.58
N PRO A 36 -5.19 -3.99 20.26
CA PRO A 36 -4.98 -3.30 18.99
C PRO A 36 -3.54 -2.80 18.88
N ARG A 37 -2.96 -2.99 17.70
CA ARG A 37 -1.69 -2.37 17.33
C ARG A 37 -1.77 -1.89 15.88
N PRO A 38 -2.26 -0.67 15.65
CA PRO A 38 -2.26 -0.07 14.32
C PRO A 38 -0.83 0.07 13.78
N VAL A 39 -0.54 -0.57 12.64
CA VAL A 39 0.76 -0.54 11.95
C VAL A 39 0.57 0.12 10.58
N LEU A 40 1.21 1.28 10.42
CA LEU A 40 1.31 2.01 9.16
C LEU A 40 2.54 2.92 9.20
N HIS A 41 3.14 3.12 8.03
CA HIS A 41 4.28 4.01 7.81
C HIS A 41 3.94 4.90 6.63
N VAL A 42 3.82 6.21 6.84
CA VAL A 42 3.60 7.19 5.79
C VAL A 42 4.05 8.57 6.25
N SER A 43 4.83 9.23 5.39
CA SER A 43 5.28 10.61 5.54
C SER A 43 4.53 11.51 4.55
N SER A 44 4.53 12.82 4.83
CA SER A 44 4.10 13.84 3.86
C SER A 44 4.91 13.79 2.56
N THR A 45 6.14 13.27 2.58
CA THR A 45 7.04 13.21 1.43
C THR A 45 7.01 11.90 0.66
N SER A 46 6.48 10.80 1.22
CA SER A 46 6.53 9.47 0.59
C SER A 46 5.93 9.51 -0.81
N ARG A 47 6.66 9.11 -1.86
CA ARG A 47 6.14 9.15 -3.24
C ARG A 47 5.53 7.84 -3.69
N ILE A 48 5.96 6.75 -3.08
CA ILE A 48 5.51 5.39 -3.40
C ILE A 48 4.60 4.91 -2.26
N LEU A 49 3.48 4.28 -2.60
CA LEU A 49 2.59 3.62 -1.67
C LEU A 49 2.60 2.11 -1.90
N VAL A 50 2.99 1.34 -0.89
CA VAL A 50 2.77 -0.10 -0.81
C VAL A 50 1.50 -0.34 0.00
N ALA A 51 0.44 -0.74 -0.67
CA ALA A 51 -0.84 -1.08 -0.07
C ALA A 51 -1.06 -2.59 -0.06
N SER A 52 -1.47 -3.14 1.07
CA SER A 52 -1.64 -4.59 1.26
C SER A 52 -2.89 -4.92 2.08
N GLN A 53 -3.11 -6.18 2.44
CA GLN A 53 -4.31 -6.59 3.19
C GLN A 53 -4.27 -6.09 4.64
N ALA A 54 -3.55 -6.78 5.53
CA ALA A 54 -3.46 -6.46 6.94
C ALA A 54 -2.18 -7.07 7.54
N PRO A 55 -1.71 -6.58 8.70
CA PRO A 55 -0.67 -7.24 9.47
C PRO A 55 -1.01 -8.70 9.76
N GLY A 56 -0.02 -9.59 9.66
CA GLY A 56 -0.09 -10.94 10.24
C GLY A 56 0.48 -10.98 11.66
N THR A 57 0.50 -12.17 12.26
CA THR A 57 0.97 -12.38 13.65
C THR A 57 2.37 -11.83 13.93
N LYS A 58 3.32 -11.98 12.99
CA LYS A 58 4.70 -11.44 13.15
C LYS A 58 4.71 -9.91 13.18
N VAL A 59 3.97 -9.29 12.26
CA VAL A 59 3.86 -7.82 12.18
C VAL A 59 3.16 -7.26 13.42
N HIS A 60 2.15 -7.96 13.94
CA HIS A 60 1.51 -7.58 15.19
C HIS A 60 2.49 -7.53 16.37
N ARG A 61 3.43 -8.49 16.44
CA ARG A 61 4.45 -8.53 17.49
C ARG A 61 5.58 -7.53 17.27
N SER A 62 6.06 -7.37 16.02
CA SER A 62 7.21 -6.51 15.71
C SER A 62 6.84 -5.04 15.51
N GLY A 63 5.61 -4.74 15.08
CA GLY A 63 5.20 -3.42 14.63
C GLY A 63 5.75 -3.00 13.26
N ARG A 64 6.36 -3.92 12.51
CA ARG A 64 7.00 -3.63 11.21
C ARG A 64 6.49 -4.59 10.14
N SER A 65 5.93 -4.03 9.08
CA SER A 65 5.40 -4.79 7.94
C SER A 65 6.51 -5.39 7.07
N PHE A 66 6.23 -6.51 6.39
CA PHE A 66 7.12 -7.10 5.37
C PHE A 66 8.52 -7.48 5.86
N THR A 67 8.67 -7.87 7.13
CA THR A 67 9.94 -8.36 7.70
C THR A 67 10.15 -9.87 7.52
N ASP A 68 9.41 -10.50 6.60
CA ASP A 68 9.47 -11.92 6.32
C ASP A 68 9.78 -12.17 4.83
N ALA A 69 9.84 -13.45 4.44
CA ALA A 69 10.16 -13.86 3.07
C ALA A 69 9.20 -13.29 2.01
N SER A 70 7.96 -12.93 2.40
CA SER A 70 7.04 -12.28 1.47
C SER A 70 7.43 -10.82 1.24
N GLY A 71 7.97 -10.16 2.26
CA GLY A 71 8.59 -8.85 2.14
C GLY A 71 9.89 -8.85 1.33
N ASP A 72 10.74 -9.87 1.51
CA ASP A 72 11.95 -10.03 0.70
C ASP A 72 11.60 -10.13 -0.79
N ARG A 73 10.61 -10.98 -1.10
CA ARG A 73 10.11 -11.13 -2.47
C ARG A 73 9.47 -9.84 -3.01
N LEU A 74 8.72 -9.10 -2.19
CA LEU A 74 8.14 -7.83 -2.62
C LEU A 74 9.21 -6.78 -2.95
N ARG A 75 10.26 -6.69 -2.13
CA ARG A 75 11.41 -5.81 -2.37
C ARG A 75 12.13 -6.17 -3.66
N ASP A 76 12.35 -7.47 -3.89
CA ASP A 76 12.91 -7.96 -5.15
C ASP A 76 12.02 -7.58 -6.35
N TRP A 77 10.70 -7.80 -6.27
CA TRP A 77 9.77 -7.38 -7.32
C TRP A 77 9.85 -5.87 -7.60
N MET A 78 9.93 -5.08 -6.55
CA MET A 78 10.06 -3.63 -6.62
C MET A 78 11.45 -3.16 -7.11
N GLY A 79 12.47 -4.02 -7.05
CA GLY A 79 13.85 -3.68 -7.40
C GLY A 79 14.48 -2.70 -6.42
N VAL A 80 14.12 -2.78 -5.13
CA VAL A 80 14.65 -1.92 -4.07
C VAL A 80 15.20 -2.77 -2.92
N ASP A 81 16.19 -2.23 -2.21
CA ASP A 81 16.70 -2.84 -0.99
C ASP A 81 15.82 -2.53 0.24
N ALA A 82 16.21 -3.04 1.40
CA ALA A 82 15.52 -2.78 2.65
C ALA A 82 15.64 -1.32 3.12
N GLU A 83 16.75 -0.64 2.84
CA GLU A 83 16.96 0.75 3.28
C GLU A 83 15.95 1.67 2.59
N VAL A 84 15.82 1.56 1.26
CA VAL A 84 14.83 2.31 0.49
C VAL A 84 13.40 1.90 0.86
N PHE A 85 13.12 0.60 0.98
CA PHE A 85 11.77 0.13 1.26
C PHE A 85 11.22 0.59 2.60
N TYR A 86 12.10 0.77 3.59
CA TYR A 86 11.74 1.18 4.94
C TYR A 86 12.00 2.67 5.23
N ASP A 87 12.51 3.42 4.27
CA ASP A 87 12.55 4.87 4.35
C ASP A 87 11.15 5.45 4.14
N GLU A 88 10.48 5.80 5.24
CA GLU A 88 9.15 6.41 5.25
C GLU A 88 9.11 7.71 4.44
N ALA A 89 10.22 8.42 4.24
CA ALA A 89 10.27 9.62 3.42
C ALA A 89 10.10 9.32 1.92
N GLN A 90 10.38 8.07 1.49
CA GLN A 90 10.31 7.61 0.10
C GLN A 90 9.12 6.67 -0.13
N VAL A 91 8.96 5.68 0.75
CA VAL A 91 7.97 4.60 0.62
C VAL A 91 7.03 4.59 1.82
N ALA A 92 5.74 4.81 1.54
CA ALA A 92 4.66 4.57 2.47
C ALA A 92 4.24 3.10 2.43
N ILE A 93 4.01 2.50 3.59
CA ILE A 93 3.46 1.16 3.74
C ILE A 93 2.18 1.29 4.56
N VAL A 94 1.03 1.14 3.91
CA VAL A 94 -0.26 1.20 4.59
C VAL A 94 -1.23 0.13 4.07
N ALA A 95 -1.54 -0.82 4.96
CA ALA A 95 -2.43 -1.94 4.70
C ALA A 95 -3.92 -1.53 4.83
N MET A 96 -4.83 -2.32 4.26
CA MET A 96 -6.28 -2.11 4.33
C MET A 96 -6.87 -2.29 5.74
N GLY A 97 -6.19 -3.05 6.59
CA GLY A 97 -6.44 -3.10 8.03
C GLY A 97 -5.14 -2.78 8.74
N PHE A 98 -5.17 -1.87 9.71
CA PHE A 98 -3.96 -1.48 10.44
C PHE A 98 -3.63 -2.43 11.60
N CYS A 99 -4.60 -3.19 12.09
CA CYS A 99 -4.39 -4.21 13.12
C CYS A 99 -4.43 -5.61 12.51
N PHE A 100 -3.73 -6.54 13.14
CA PHE A 100 -3.88 -7.97 12.85
C PHE A 100 -5.33 -8.38 13.14
N PRO A 101 -6.04 -9.00 12.18
CA PRO A 101 -7.45 -9.32 12.34
C PRO A 101 -7.71 -10.65 13.07
N GLY A 102 -6.66 -11.38 13.44
CA GLY A 102 -6.73 -12.77 13.91
C GLY A 102 -6.55 -13.78 12.77
N GLN A 103 -6.64 -15.07 13.11
CA GLN A 103 -6.52 -16.19 12.18
C GLN A 103 -7.80 -17.03 12.19
N ASP A 104 -8.08 -17.67 11.05
CA ASP A 104 -9.10 -18.72 10.97
C ASP A 104 -8.62 -20.03 11.63
N ALA A 105 -9.50 -21.02 11.70
CA ALA A 105 -9.20 -22.32 12.28
C ALA A 105 -8.03 -23.06 11.59
N ASN A 106 -7.70 -22.68 10.35
CA ASN A 106 -6.61 -23.25 9.57
C ASN A 106 -5.31 -22.44 9.68
N GLY A 107 -5.27 -21.43 10.55
CA GLY A 107 -4.11 -20.56 10.76
C GLY A 107 -3.87 -19.56 9.63
N SER A 108 -4.85 -19.33 8.75
CA SER A 108 -4.77 -18.28 7.73
C SER A 108 -5.28 -16.95 8.30
N ASP A 109 -4.57 -15.87 8.04
CA ASP A 109 -4.94 -14.55 8.53
C ASP A 109 -6.32 -14.14 7.98
N LEU A 110 -7.18 -13.63 8.85
CA LEU A 110 -8.51 -13.17 8.52
C LEU A 110 -8.45 -11.94 7.58
N PRO A 111 -9.52 -11.63 6.84
CA PRO A 111 -9.55 -10.44 6.02
C PRO A 111 -9.48 -9.15 6.87
N PRO A 112 -9.04 -8.02 6.28
CA PRO A 112 -9.00 -6.74 6.97
C PRO A 112 -10.34 -6.35 7.58
N ARG A 113 -10.31 -5.77 8.78
CA ARG A 113 -11.47 -5.21 9.47
C ARG A 113 -12.07 -4.05 8.65
N ARG A 114 -13.38 -4.07 8.41
CA ARG A 114 -14.08 -3.07 7.57
C ARG A 114 -14.12 -1.70 8.23
N GLU A 115 -14.14 -1.67 9.55
CA GLU A 115 -14.06 -0.51 10.42
C GLU A 115 -12.83 0.34 10.10
N CYS A 116 -11.70 -0.31 9.83
CA CYS A 116 -10.43 0.38 9.61
C CYS A 116 -10.49 1.26 8.35
N ALA A 117 -10.99 0.70 7.25
CA ALA A 117 -11.18 1.45 6.02
C ALA A 117 -12.19 2.59 6.20
N ALA A 118 -13.33 2.32 6.84
CA ALA A 118 -14.39 3.31 7.05
C ALA A 118 -13.95 4.49 7.94
N LEU A 119 -13.16 4.22 8.99
CA LEU A 119 -12.73 5.24 9.94
C LEU A 119 -11.58 6.09 9.42
N TRP A 120 -10.63 5.47 8.70
CA TRP A 120 -9.30 6.07 8.52
C TRP A 120 -8.87 6.27 7.08
N HIS A 121 -9.24 5.40 6.14
CA HIS A 121 -8.58 5.38 4.84
C HIS A 121 -8.89 6.64 4.02
N ASP A 122 -10.16 7.04 3.93
CA ASP A 122 -10.52 8.23 3.13
C ASP A 122 -9.91 9.50 3.75
N ARG A 123 -9.87 9.61 5.08
CA ARG A 123 -9.18 10.68 5.80
C ARG A 123 -7.68 10.69 5.53
N LEU A 124 -7.03 9.52 5.58
CA LEU A 124 -5.60 9.38 5.36
C LEU A 124 -5.21 9.76 3.92
N PHE A 125 -5.92 9.26 2.93
CA PHE A 125 -5.60 9.54 1.53
C PHE A 125 -6.07 10.91 1.06
N ALA A 126 -7.00 11.56 1.77
CA ALA A 126 -7.27 12.98 1.63
C ALA A 126 -6.15 13.86 2.22
N ALA A 127 -5.57 13.47 3.36
CA ALA A 127 -4.43 14.16 3.98
C ALA A 127 -3.12 13.90 3.22
N ARG A 128 -3.00 12.77 2.49
CA ARG A 128 -1.81 12.39 1.71
C ARG A 128 -2.16 11.98 0.26
N PRO A 129 -2.60 12.89 -0.62
CA PRO A 129 -3.14 12.53 -1.94
C PRO A 129 -2.07 12.23 -3.01
N GLY A 130 -0.90 12.86 -2.95
CA GLY A 130 0.09 12.88 -4.05
C GLY A 130 1.05 11.70 -4.12
N PHE A 131 0.57 10.46 -4.19
CA PHE A 131 1.43 9.32 -4.49
C PHE A 131 1.65 9.24 -6.01
N ASP A 132 2.92 9.18 -6.42
CA ASP A 132 3.31 9.02 -7.82
C ASP A 132 3.10 7.57 -8.28
N LEU A 133 3.27 6.61 -7.36
CA LEU A 133 3.14 5.19 -7.63
C LEU A 133 2.45 4.45 -6.48
N ILE A 134 1.56 3.52 -6.82
CA ILE A 134 0.83 2.68 -5.88
C ILE A 134 1.02 1.22 -6.28
N VAL A 135 1.62 0.43 -5.38
CA VAL A 135 1.68 -1.02 -5.44
C VAL A 135 0.53 -1.59 -4.63
N ALA A 136 -0.54 -2.05 -5.30
CA ALA A 136 -1.74 -2.59 -4.67
C ALA A 136 -1.67 -4.13 -4.59
N VAL A 137 -1.22 -4.63 -3.45
CA VAL A 137 -0.99 -6.05 -3.19
C VAL A 137 -2.26 -6.74 -2.69
N GLY A 138 -2.84 -7.57 -3.55
CA GLY A 138 -4.03 -8.35 -3.26
C GLY A 138 -5.34 -7.58 -3.44
N ARG A 139 -6.44 -8.35 -3.50
CA ARG A 139 -7.74 -7.87 -3.96
C ARG A 139 -8.34 -6.74 -3.12
N ALA A 140 -8.13 -6.77 -1.80
CA ALA A 140 -8.67 -5.73 -0.90
C ALA A 140 -8.02 -4.37 -1.19
N ALA A 141 -6.69 -4.32 -1.34
CA ALA A 141 -5.95 -3.11 -1.68
C ALA A 141 -6.31 -2.62 -3.09
N GLN A 142 -6.38 -3.54 -4.06
CA GLN A 142 -6.81 -3.24 -5.43
C GLN A 142 -8.21 -2.59 -5.45
N ALA A 143 -9.20 -3.23 -4.83
CA ALA A 143 -10.58 -2.72 -4.80
C ALA A 143 -10.67 -1.30 -4.23
N TYR A 144 -10.02 -1.06 -3.08
CA TYR A 144 -10.07 0.25 -2.43
C TYR A 144 -9.38 1.33 -3.26
N HIS A 145 -8.14 1.09 -3.70
CA HIS A 145 -7.38 2.10 -4.42
C HIS A 145 -7.88 2.32 -5.85
N MET A 146 -8.40 1.31 -6.52
CA MET A 146 -9.05 1.52 -7.83
C MET A 146 -10.34 2.32 -7.66
N LYS A 147 -11.16 2.02 -6.65
CA LYS A 147 -12.39 2.79 -6.38
C LYS A 147 -12.10 4.26 -6.10
N ARG A 148 -11.19 4.55 -5.16
CA ARG A 148 -10.89 5.94 -4.75
C ARG A 148 -10.31 6.78 -5.91
N LEU A 149 -9.67 6.13 -6.89
CA LEU A 149 -9.04 6.77 -8.04
C LEU A 149 -9.95 6.80 -9.29
N GLY A 150 -11.21 6.38 -9.17
CA GLY A 150 -12.13 6.33 -10.31
C GLY A 150 -11.85 5.22 -11.32
N LEU A 151 -11.03 4.23 -10.96
CA LEU A 151 -10.60 3.12 -11.82
C LEU A 151 -11.44 1.84 -11.67
N SER A 152 -12.60 1.91 -10.99
CA SER A 152 -13.45 0.73 -10.73
C SER A 152 -13.80 -0.05 -12.01
N GLY A 153 -13.98 0.62 -13.14
CA GLY A 153 -14.31 -0.01 -14.43
C GLY A 153 -13.19 -0.89 -15.00
N LEU A 154 -11.94 -0.69 -14.56
CA LEU A 154 -10.79 -1.50 -14.98
C LEU A 154 -10.58 -2.73 -14.09
N MET A 155 -11.28 -2.81 -12.95
CA MET A 155 -11.20 -3.96 -12.05
C MET A 155 -11.97 -5.14 -12.65
N ARG A 156 -11.34 -6.31 -12.66
CA ARG A 156 -11.93 -7.53 -13.24
C ARG A 156 -12.52 -8.43 -12.14
N PRO A 157 -13.41 -9.38 -12.50
CA PRO A 157 -14.05 -10.24 -11.51
C PRO A 157 -13.08 -11.04 -10.63
N GLY A 158 -11.88 -11.41 -11.11
CA GLY A 158 -10.88 -12.14 -10.34
C GLY A 158 -9.55 -11.39 -10.15
N LEU A 159 -8.70 -11.94 -9.26
CA LEU A 159 -7.37 -11.37 -8.98
C LEU A 159 -6.49 -11.48 -10.23
N THR A 160 -6.42 -12.66 -10.84
CA THR A 160 -5.57 -12.92 -12.00
C THR A 160 -5.87 -11.97 -13.15
N GLU A 161 -7.15 -11.82 -13.50
CA GLU A 161 -7.61 -10.99 -14.60
C GLU A 161 -7.34 -9.51 -14.33
N THR A 162 -7.46 -9.07 -13.07
CA THR A 162 -7.12 -7.69 -12.69
C THR A 162 -5.62 -7.43 -12.80
N VAL A 163 -4.78 -8.39 -12.36
CA VAL A 163 -3.32 -8.29 -12.50
C VAL A 163 -2.90 -8.36 -13.97
N GLN A 164 -3.56 -9.19 -14.79
CA GLN A 164 -3.32 -9.23 -16.24
C GLN A 164 -3.63 -7.89 -16.91
N ASN A 165 -4.64 -7.16 -16.41
CA ASN A 165 -4.99 -5.83 -16.92
C ASN A 165 -4.08 -4.69 -16.45
N TRP A 166 -2.88 -5.00 -15.94
CA TRP A 166 -1.98 -4.00 -15.34
C TRP A 166 -1.61 -2.86 -16.29
N ARG A 167 -1.52 -3.10 -17.62
CA ARG A 167 -1.16 -2.07 -18.61
C ARG A 167 -2.17 -0.95 -18.68
N GLU A 168 -3.45 -1.29 -18.82
CA GLU A 168 -4.55 -0.32 -18.83
C GLU A 168 -4.60 0.42 -17.49
N ILE A 169 -4.51 -0.32 -16.38
CA ILE A 169 -4.57 0.25 -15.02
C ILE A 169 -3.41 1.23 -14.77
N ARG A 170 -2.20 0.88 -15.20
CA ARG A 170 -1.00 1.73 -15.10
C ARG A 170 -1.15 3.03 -15.88
N ALA A 171 -1.71 2.97 -17.09
CA ALA A 171 -1.84 4.11 -18.01
C ALA A 171 -3.07 4.99 -17.73
N ALA A 172 -4.00 4.54 -16.89
CA ALA A 172 -5.32 5.17 -16.73
C ALA A 172 -5.29 6.56 -16.07
N LEU A 173 -4.22 6.91 -15.35
CA LEU A 173 -4.08 8.19 -14.66
C LEU A 173 -2.86 8.96 -15.15
N PRO A 174 -2.95 10.29 -15.33
CA PRO A 174 -1.85 11.08 -15.89
C PRO A 174 -0.61 11.09 -14.98
N HIS A 175 -0.81 11.25 -13.66
CA HIS A 175 0.29 11.52 -12.71
C HIS A 175 0.53 10.41 -11.67
N THR A 176 -0.33 9.40 -11.62
CA THR A 176 -0.19 8.29 -10.66
C THR A 176 -0.17 6.98 -11.41
N ARG A 177 0.83 6.13 -11.15
CA ARG A 177 0.86 4.77 -11.67
C ARG A 177 0.30 3.82 -10.62
N LEU A 178 -0.60 2.92 -11.00
CA LEU A 178 -1.10 1.87 -10.11
C LEU A 178 -0.75 0.49 -10.68
N TYR A 179 -0.13 -0.33 -9.85
CA TYR A 179 0.21 -1.71 -10.17
C TYR A 179 -0.59 -2.66 -9.28
N PRO A 180 -1.57 -3.40 -9.82
CA PRO A 180 -2.22 -4.48 -9.10
C PRO A 180 -1.29 -5.69 -9.06
N LEU A 181 -0.91 -6.15 -7.86
CA LEU A 181 -0.06 -7.34 -7.69
C LEU A 181 -0.81 -8.44 -6.93
N PRO A 182 -0.49 -9.74 -7.18
CA PRO A 182 -0.84 -10.80 -6.26
C PRO A 182 -0.03 -10.67 -4.96
N HIS A 183 -0.41 -11.41 -3.92
CA HIS A 183 0.39 -11.45 -2.70
C HIS A 183 1.77 -12.12 -2.95
N PRO A 184 2.89 -11.60 -2.42
CA PRO A 184 4.23 -12.18 -2.61
C PRO A 184 4.49 -13.44 -1.76
N SER A 185 3.46 -14.18 -1.35
CA SER A 185 3.64 -15.38 -0.53
C SER A 185 4.07 -16.58 -1.36
N TRP A 186 4.70 -17.56 -0.71
CA TRP A 186 5.05 -18.84 -1.32
C TRP A 186 3.82 -19.59 -1.89
N ARG A 187 2.63 -19.37 -1.31
CA ARG A 187 1.36 -19.93 -1.82
C ARG A 187 1.08 -19.50 -3.28
N ASN A 188 1.60 -18.35 -3.71
CA ASN A 188 1.46 -17.85 -5.07
C ASN A 188 2.58 -18.31 -6.03
N THR A 189 3.56 -19.10 -5.60
CA THR A 189 4.62 -19.60 -6.50
C THR A 189 4.05 -20.44 -7.65
N GLY A 190 3.03 -21.25 -7.40
CA GLY A 190 2.34 -21.99 -8.46
C GLY A 190 1.61 -21.08 -9.47
N TRP A 191 1.10 -19.94 -9.00
CA TRP A 191 0.50 -18.92 -9.87
C TRP A 191 1.56 -18.25 -10.74
N LEU A 192 2.70 -17.84 -10.17
CA LEU A 192 3.80 -17.19 -10.92
C LEU A 192 4.30 -18.06 -12.08
N ARG A 193 4.51 -19.37 -11.82
CA ARG A 193 4.93 -20.32 -12.88
C ARG A 193 3.94 -20.42 -14.04
N ARG A 194 2.64 -20.24 -13.80
CA ARG A 194 1.60 -20.26 -14.84
C ARG A 194 1.43 -18.92 -15.56
N HIS A 195 2.04 -17.85 -15.03
CA HIS A 195 1.88 -16.48 -15.51
C HIS A 195 3.27 -15.83 -15.69
N PRO A 196 4.13 -16.37 -16.57
CA PRO A 196 5.52 -15.90 -16.71
C PRO A 196 5.63 -14.43 -17.15
N TRP A 197 4.59 -13.89 -17.81
CA TRP A 197 4.47 -12.47 -18.13
C TRP A 197 4.54 -11.55 -16.90
N PHE A 198 4.20 -12.06 -15.71
CA PHE A 198 4.33 -11.27 -14.49
C PHE A 198 5.78 -10.82 -14.28
N GLU A 199 6.71 -11.77 -14.35
CA GLU A 199 8.14 -11.50 -14.16
C GLU A 199 8.78 -10.92 -15.43
N ALA A 200 8.38 -11.41 -16.62
CA ALA A 200 9.00 -11.00 -17.88
C ALA A 200 8.53 -9.62 -18.38
N GLU A 201 7.34 -9.17 -18.01
CA GLU A 201 6.73 -7.95 -18.56
C GLU A 201 6.30 -6.94 -17.50
N LEU A 202 5.61 -7.37 -16.43
CA LEU A 202 5.09 -6.44 -15.42
C LEU A 202 6.22 -5.91 -14.53
N LEU A 203 7.07 -6.79 -13.98
CA LEU A 203 8.12 -6.38 -13.05
C LEU A 203 9.15 -5.39 -13.64
N PRO A 204 9.63 -5.54 -14.89
CA PRO A 204 10.54 -4.54 -15.48
C PRO A 204 9.94 -3.13 -15.52
N GLU A 205 8.66 -3.01 -15.89
CA GLU A 205 7.95 -1.72 -15.94
C GLU A 205 7.70 -1.16 -14.54
N LEU A 206 7.32 -2.01 -13.57
CA LEU A 206 7.19 -1.61 -12.17
C LEU A 206 8.50 -1.03 -11.64
N ARG A 207 9.63 -1.71 -11.88
CA ARG A 207 10.96 -1.27 -11.44
C ARG A 207 11.35 0.06 -12.07
N ALA A 208 11.07 0.26 -13.36
CA ALA A 208 11.32 1.52 -14.05
C ALA A 208 10.52 2.68 -13.45
N ASP A 209 9.22 2.50 -13.21
CA ASP A 209 8.37 3.54 -12.61
C ASP A 209 8.72 3.81 -11.13
N ILE A 210 9.17 2.80 -10.40
CA ILE A 210 9.70 2.95 -9.03
C ILE A 210 10.97 3.79 -9.05
N ALA A 211 11.95 3.46 -9.89
CA ALA A 211 13.19 4.23 -10.02
C ALA A 211 12.91 5.70 -10.33
N ALA A 212 12.01 5.96 -11.30
CA ALA A 212 11.60 7.32 -11.64
C ALA A 212 10.92 8.06 -10.47
N SER A 213 10.15 7.35 -9.63
CA SER A 213 9.49 7.92 -8.45
C SER A 213 10.48 8.24 -7.32
N LEU A 214 11.49 7.39 -7.11
CA LEU A 214 12.56 7.62 -6.15
C LEU A 214 13.43 8.82 -6.56
N ASP A 215 13.74 8.95 -7.85
CA ASP A 215 14.48 10.11 -8.37
C ASP A 215 13.74 11.43 -8.16
N ARG A 216 12.40 11.43 -8.32
CA ARG A 216 11.58 12.60 -7.99
C ARG A 216 11.57 12.89 -6.49
N ALA A 217 11.48 11.86 -5.65
CA ALA A 217 11.53 12.01 -4.19
C ALA A 217 12.85 12.68 -3.75
N ARG A 218 13.99 12.25 -4.31
CA ARG A 218 15.31 12.83 -4.03
C ARG A 218 15.40 14.32 -4.40
N ARG A 219 14.97 14.69 -5.61
CA ARG A 219 15.01 16.09 -6.09
C ARG A 219 14.20 17.05 -5.21
N VAL A 220 13.07 16.58 -4.70
CA VAL A 220 12.20 17.36 -3.81
C VAL A 220 12.87 17.58 -2.45
N CYS A 221 13.55 16.57 -1.91
CA CYS A 221 14.33 16.70 -0.67
C CYS A 221 15.53 17.65 -0.83
N GLU A 222 16.11 17.71 -2.03
CA GLU A 222 17.22 18.62 -2.38
C GLU A 222 16.78 20.05 -2.74
N GLY A 223 15.48 20.36 -2.70
CA GLY A 223 14.95 21.69 -3.02
C GLY A 223 14.97 22.05 -4.52
N ARG A 224 15.11 21.08 -5.43
CA ARG A 224 15.01 21.31 -6.88
C ARG A 224 13.55 21.24 -7.35
N PRO A 225 13.07 22.21 -8.17
CA PRO A 225 11.68 22.24 -8.62
C PRO A 225 11.33 21.03 -9.52
N ASP A 226 10.13 20.48 -9.30
CA ASP A 226 9.55 19.39 -10.08
C ASP A 226 8.90 19.92 -11.37
N LYS A 227 9.68 20.03 -12.43
CA LYS A 227 9.28 20.61 -13.73
C LYS A 227 8.12 19.87 -14.42
N ASN A 228 7.76 18.67 -13.97
CA ASN A 228 6.70 17.86 -14.60
C ASN A 228 5.31 18.09 -14.01
N ARG A 229 5.17 18.98 -13.02
CA ARG A 229 3.88 19.30 -12.38
C ARG A 229 3.33 20.69 -12.71
N GLU A 230 4.05 21.46 -13.51
CA GLU A 230 3.78 22.88 -13.79
C GLU A 230 2.93 23.13 -15.04
N THR A 231 2.48 22.07 -15.73
CA THR A 231 1.49 22.18 -16.80
C THR A 231 0.16 21.56 -16.36
N ALA A 232 -0.65 22.35 -15.66
CA ALA A 232 -2.07 22.13 -15.43
C ALA A 232 -2.81 23.44 -15.68
#